data_AF-A0A2M7N544-F1
#
_entry.id   AF-A0A2M7N544-F1
#
_cell.length_a   1.000
_cell.length_b   1.000
_cell.length_c   1.000
_cell.angle_alpha   90.00
_cell.angle_beta   90.00
_cell.angle_gamma   90.00
#
_symmetry.space_group_name_H-M   'P 1'
#
loop_
_entity.id
_entity.type
_entity.pdbx_description
1 polymer ?
#
loop_
_entity_poly.entity_id
_entity_poly.type
_entity_poly.pdbx_seq_one_letter_code
_entity_poly.pdbx_strand_id
1 'polypeptide(L)'
;MKNKIVIDVPAGNGATTELLQNFGAKAEPFDLFPEYFMLKNIECKKANILDKIPVNDSYADILICQEGIEHFSDQLKVLKEFNRVL
;
A
#
# COMPACT_ATOMS: atom_id res chain seq x y z
N MET A 1 15.53 2.58 -3.60
CA MET A 1 14.46 2.75 -2.60
C MET A 1 14.91 3.38 -1.28
N LYS A 2 16.22 3.52 -0.99
CA LYS A 2 16.70 4.03 0.30
C LYS A 2 15.99 5.32 0.73
N ASN A 3 15.38 5.30 1.92
CA ASN A 3 14.64 6.39 2.56
C ASN A 3 13.36 6.88 1.86
N LYS A 4 12.93 6.24 0.77
CA LYS A 4 11.66 6.55 0.09
C LYS A 4 10.48 5.97 0.85
N ILE A 5 9.40 6.73 0.99
CA ILE A 5 8.12 6.25 1.54
C ILE A 5 7.39 5.53 0.41
N VAL A 6 7.11 4.25 0.61
CA VAL A 6 6.48 3.40 -0.41
C VAL A 6 5.22 2.78 0.15
N ILE A 7 4.07 3.12 -0.43
CA ILE A 7 2.80 2.48 -0.15
C ILE A 7 2.74 1.15 -0.90
N ASP A 8 2.42 0.07 -0.19
CA ASP A 8 2.19 -1.27 -0.75
C ASP A 8 0.72 -1.64 -0.55
N VAL A 9 -0.05 -1.75 -1.63
CA VAL A 9 -1.50 -1.97 -1.54
C VAL A 9 -2.11 -2.65 -2.79
N PRO A 10 -2.87 -3.75 -2.65
CA PRO A 10 -3.09 -4.54 -1.44
C PRO A 10 -1.81 -5.25 -0.99
N ALA A 11 -1.48 -5.18 0.30
CA ALA A 11 -0.24 -5.74 0.86
C ALA A 11 -0.27 -7.28 1.00
N GLY A 12 -1.45 -7.90 1.01
CA GLY A 12 -1.63 -9.34 1.10
C GLY A 12 -0.87 -9.95 2.28
N ASN A 13 0.00 -10.92 1.99
CA ASN A 13 0.82 -11.58 3.01
C ASN A 13 2.10 -10.82 3.40
N GLY A 14 2.44 -9.73 2.69
CA GLY A 14 3.59 -8.87 2.95
C GLY A 14 4.85 -9.15 2.14
N ALA A 15 4.83 -10.03 1.12
CA ALA A 15 6.02 -10.34 0.32
C ALA A 15 6.65 -9.08 -0.34
N THR A 16 5.83 -8.19 -0.89
CA THR A 16 6.31 -6.95 -1.52
C THR A 16 6.83 -5.97 -0.48
N THR A 17 6.14 -5.83 0.65
CA THR A 17 6.61 -5.05 1.79
C THR A 17 7.98 -5.50 2.30
N GLU A 18 8.21 -6.82 2.44
CA GLU A 18 9.52 -7.37 2.86
C GLU A 18 10.63 -6.99 1.86
N LEU A 19 10.34 -7.13 0.56
CA LEU A 19 11.28 -6.76 -0.49
C LEU A 19 11.62 -5.26 -0.44
N LEU A 20 10.61 -4.40 -0.26
CA LEU A 20 10.80 -2.96 -0.12
C LEU A 20 11.68 -2.59 1.08
N GLN A 21 11.46 -3.21 2.24
CA GLN A 21 12.29 -3.01 3.43
C GLN A 21 13.73 -3.46 3.18
N ASN A 22 13.94 -4.60 2.51
CA ASN A 22 15.27 -5.11 2.15
C ASN A 22 16.04 -4.16 1.22
N PHE A 23 15.33 -3.39 0.37
CA PHE A 23 15.91 -2.33 -0.46
C PHE A 23 16.03 -0.96 0.26
N GLY A 24 15.74 -0.90 1.56
CA GLY A 24 15.88 0.28 2.40
C GLY A 24 14.75 1.31 2.28
N ALA A 25 13.59 0.93 1.73
CA ALA A 25 12.42 1.78 1.73
C ALA A 25 11.75 1.84 3.11
N LYS A 26 11.02 2.93 3.36
CA LYS A 26 10.04 3.03 4.43
C LYS A 26 8.71 2.52 3.89
N ALA A 27 8.51 1.21 3.97
CA ALA A 27 7.29 0.58 3.47
C ALA A 27 6.09 0.90 4.39
N GLU A 28 4.94 1.18 3.79
CA GLU A 28 3.65 1.44 4.46
C GLU A 28 2.60 0.48 3.87
N PRO A 29 2.44 -0.72 4.46
CA PRO A 29 1.49 -1.72 3.98
C PRO A 29 0.05 -1.38 4.34
N PHE A 30 -0.83 -1.47 3.35
CA PHE A 30 -2.28 -1.36 3.53
C PHE A 30 -3.01 -2.51 2.86
N ASP A 31 -4.06 -3.03 3.50
CA ASP A 31 -4.92 -4.07 2.93
C ASP A 31 -6.35 -3.95 3.45
N LEU A 32 -7.34 -4.47 2.72
CA LEU A 32 -8.71 -4.59 3.21
C LEU A 32 -8.82 -5.65 4.32
N PHE A 33 -7.94 -6.66 4.26
CA PHE A 33 -7.87 -7.83 5.15
C PHE A 33 -6.46 -7.99 5.75
N PRO A 34 -6.04 -7.08 6.66
CA PRO A 34 -4.70 -7.12 7.25
C PRO A 34 -4.41 -8.39 8.06
N GLU A 35 -5.41 -9.18 8.43
CA GLU A 35 -5.26 -10.48 9.10
C GLU A 35 -4.46 -11.51 8.31
N TYR A 36 -4.32 -11.35 6.98
CA TYR A 36 -3.48 -12.21 6.15
C TYR A 36 -2.01 -11.81 6.11
N PHE A 37 -1.68 -10.62 6.63
CA PHE A 37 -0.33 -10.09 6.62
C PHE A 37 0.54 -10.80 7.66
N MET A 38 1.74 -11.25 7.25
CA MET A 38 2.54 -12.18 8.07
C MET A 38 3.79 -11.56 8.71
N LEU A 39 4.24 -10.39 8.23
CA LEU A 39 5.47 -9.77 8.76
C LEU A 39 5.22 -9.25 10.19
N LYS A 40 6.12 -9.58 11.11
CA LYS A 40 5.98 -9.23 12.54
C LYS A 40 6.65 -7.91 12.93
N ASN A 41 7.54 -7.41 12.08
CA ASN A 41 8.34 -6.21 12.33
C ASN A 41 7.66 -4.92 11.86
N ILE A 42 6.48 -5.02 11.23
CA ILE A 42 5.69 -3.89 10.75
C ILE A 42 4.20 -4.24 10.80
N GLU A 43 3.37 -3.25 11.10
CA GLU A 43 1.91 -3.38 11.08
C GLU A 43 1.36 -3.10 9.68
N CYS A 44 0.52 -4.00 9.16
CA CYS A 44 -0.34 -3.71 8.01
C CYS A 44 -1.64 -3.05 8.48
N LYS A 45 -1.89 -1.84 8.00
CA LYS A 45 -3.08 -1.07 8.40
C LYS A 45 -4.25 -1.40 7.48
N LYS A 46 -5.44 -1.50 8.05
CA LYS A 46 -6.65 -1.70 7.26
C LYS A 46 -6.94 -0.48 6.37
N ALA A 47 -7.17 -0.69 5.08
CA ALA A 47 -7.67 0.33 4.17
C ALA A 47 -8.66 -0.24 3.16
N ASN A 48 -9.80 0.43 2.98
CA ASN A 48 -10.64 0.24 1.81
C ASN A 48 -10.24 1.28 0.78
N ILE A 49 -9.56 0.88 -0.29
CA ILE A 49 -9.03 1.80 -1.31
C ILE A 49 -10.13 2.55 -2.06
N LEU A 50 -11.33 1.96 -2.19
CA LEU A 50 -12.49 2.66 -2.75
C LEU A 50 -13.00 3.79 -1.86
N ASP A 51 -12.61 3.82 -0.58
CA ASP A 51 -12.94 4.90 0.35
C ASP A 51 -11.73 5.82 0.52
N LYS A 52 -10.68 5.34 1.19
CA LYS A 52 -9.47 6.11 1.47
C LYS A 52 -8.32 5.23 1.99
N ILE A 53 -7.10 5.54 1.58
CA ILE A 53 -5.85 5.14 2.26
C ILE A 53 -5.63 6.13 3.42
N PRO A 54 -5.43 5.67 4.67
CA PRO A 54 -5.41 6.53 5.86
C PRO A 54 -4.08 7.29 6.01
N VAL A 55 -3.73 8.08 5.01
CA VAL A 55 -2.57 8.99 4.95
C VAL A 55 -2.98 10.33 4.35
N ASN A 56 -2.15 11.34 4.58
CA ASN A 56 -2.33 12.69 4.03
C ASN A 56 -2.12 12.72 2.51
N ASP A 57 -2.51 13.83 1.90
CA ASP A 57 -2.24 14.08 0.48
C ASP A 57 -0.73 14.21 0.25
N SER A 58 -0.23 13.71 -0.88
CA SER A 58 1.19 13.69 -1.25
C SER A 58 2.11 13.19 -0.15
N TYR A 59 1.72 12.08 0.48
CA TYR A 59 2.44 11.45 1.58
C TYR A 59 3.58 10.54 1.09
N ALA A 60 3.38 9.80 0.00
CA ALA A 60 4.29 8.76 -0.46
C ALA A 60 5.09 9.19 -1.69
N ASP A 61 6.34 8.74 -1.78
CA ASP A 61 7.14 8.93 -2.98
C ASP A 61 6.74 7.95 -4.10
N ILE A 62 6.25 6.77 -3.72
CA ILE A 62 5.94 5.64 -4.62
C ILE A 62 4.71 4.92 -4.06
N LEU A 63 3.86 4.44 -4.96
CA LEU A 63 2.77 3.51 -4.66
C LEU A 63 2.91 2.27 -5.55
N ILE A 64 2.78 1.10 -4.94
CA ILE A 64 2.77 -0.19 -5.63
C ILE A 64 1.39 -0.81 -5.44
N CYS A 65 0.76 -1.15 -6.57
CA CYS A 65 -0.45 -1.96 -6.62
C CYS A 65 -0.20 -3.16 -7.51
N GLN A 66 0.24 -4.25 -6.90
CA GLN A 66 0.59 -5.49 -7.59
C GLN A 66 -0.61 -6.44 -7.60
N GLU A 67 -1.08 -6.84 -8.79
CA GLU A 67 -2.20 -7.79 -8.97
C GLU A 67 -3.42 -7.43 -8.09
N GLY A 68 -3.75 -6.12 -8.02
CA GLY A 68 -4.79 -5.60 -7.15
C GLY A 68 -5.82 -4.71 -7.85
N ILE A 69 -5.44 -4.06 -8.95
CA ILE A 69 -6.27 -3.03 -9.60
C ILE A 69 -7.54 -3.63 -10.25
N GLU A 70 -7.43 -4.86 -10.73
CA GLU A 70 -8.48 -5.65 -11.38
C GLU A 70 -9.59 -6.08 -10.42
N HIS A 71 -9.33 -6.07 -9.11
CA HIS A 71 -10.30 -6.49 -8.10
C HIS A 71 -11.24 -5.37 -7.66
N PHE A 72 -10.95 -4.12 -8.01
CA PHE A 72 -11.81 -2.99 -7.65
C PHE A 72 -12.97 -2.82 -8.63
N SER A 73 -14.16 -2.52 -8.10
CA SER A 73 -15.35 -2.24 -8.90
C SER A 73 -15.32 -0.87 -9.61
N ASP A 74 -14.51 0.07 -9.11
CA ASP A 74 -14.31 1.40 -9.69
C ASP A 74 -12.82 1.75 -9.71
N GLN A 75 -12.13 1.35 -10.78
CA GLN A 75 -10.70 1.58 -10.93
C GLN A 75 -10.37 3.08 -11.05
N LEU A 76 -11.28 3.90 -11.61
CA LEU A 76 -11.04 5.34 -11.73
C LEU A 76 -11.01 6.01 -10.35
N LYS A 77 -11.91 5.62 -9.45
CA LYS A 77 -11.90 6.11 -8.06
C LYS A 77 -10.62 5.69 -7.34
N VAL A 78 -10.18 4.45 -7.52
CA VAL A 78 -8.90 3.96 -6.99
C VAL A 78 -7.72 4.75 -7.53
N LEU A 79 -7.65 5.00 -8.84
CA LEU A 79 -6.57 5.79 -9.44
C LEU A 79 -6.56 7.25 -8.95
N LYS A 80 -7.72 7.83 -8.67
CA LYS A 80 -7.80 9.16 -8.02
C LYS A 80 -7.25 9.13 -6.60
N GLU A 81 -7.55 8.08 -5.84
CA GLU A 81 -6.99 7.90 -4.50
C GLU A 81 -5.48 7.69 -4.53
N PHE A 82 -4.96 6.93 -5.50
CA PHE A 82 -3.52 6.79 -5.73
C PHE A 82 -2.88 8.13 -6.06
N ASN A 83 -3.50 8.93 -6.92
CA ASN A 83 -3.00 10.28 -7.23
C ASN A 83 -3.03 11.22 -6.01
N ARG A 84 -4.01 11.08 -5.10
CA ARG A 84 -4.10 11.89 -3.89
C ARG A 84 -2.92 11.64 -2.96
N VAL A 85 -2.51 10.38 -2.78
CA VAL A 85 -1.45 10.00 -1.81
C VAL A 85 -0.03 10.13 -2.36
N LEU A 86 0.11 10.25 -3.69
CA LEU A 86 1.36 10.59 -4.39
C LEU A 86 1.57 12.11 -4.45
#